data_AF-A0A0L7LJI5-F1
#
_entry.id   AF-A0A0L7LJI5-F1
#
_cell.length_a   1.000
_cell.length_b   1.000
_cell.length_c   1.000
_cell.angle_alpha   90.00
_cell.angle_beta   90.00
_cell.angle_gamma   90.00
#
_symmetry.space_group_name_H-M   'P 1'
#
loop_
_entity.id
_entity.type
_entity.pdbx_description
1 polymer ?
#
loop_
_entity_poly.entity_id
_entity_poly.type
_entity_poly.pdbx_seq_one_letter_code
_entity_poly.pdbx_strand_id
1 'polypeptide(L)'
;MGKKNPLPNVSKEEKMVMVISEIIQELLVAHRQGKDVNLNKMKTRISSKYGMSTSPRLVDIIAAVPAESKKILLPKLKAKPIRTASGIAVVAVMCKPHRCPHINFTGNICVYCPGGPDSDFEYSTQSYTGYEPTSMRAIRARYNPYLQTRHRVEQLKQLGHSVDKVEFIVMGGTFMSLPEDYRDYFIRNLHDALSGHTSSNVAEAVKYSERAKTKLEIGVQSVYEDIARDTNRGHTVKAVCENFNLAKDAGYKIYEDILLGYKGKSKHCNRVQRDIPMPLVSSGVEHGNLRELALSRMADMGTDCRDVRTREVGIQEIHNRVRPYEVNARDPTKFQHQGFGMLLMEEAERIAREEHGSDKMAVISGVGTRNYYAKIGYHLEGPYMVKLLEGDAEP
;
A
#
# COMPACT_ATOMS: atom_id res chain seq x y z
N MET A 1 16.18 -33.91 29.60
CA MET A 1 14.72 -33.83 29.77
C MET A 1 14.43 -33.15 31.11
N GLY A 2 13.92 -31.91 31.11
CA GLY A 2 13.53 -31.20 32.35
C GLY A 2 12.03 -31.38 32.61
N LYS A 3 11.65 -31.84 33.81
CA LYS A 3 10.24 -32.04 34.19
C LYS A 3 9.50 -30.70 34.23
N LYS A 4 8.33 -30.64 33.62
CA LYS A 4 7.42 -29.48 33.70
C LYS A 4 6.74 -29.48 35.06
N ASN A 5 6.82 -28.39 35.81
CA ASN A 5 5.83 -28.08 36.85
C ASN A 5 4.68 -27.33 36.17
N PRO A 6 3.48 -27.90 36.03
CA PRO A 6 2.30 -27.14 35.63
C PRO A 6 1.94 -26.22 36.79
N LEU A 7 1.89 -24.91 36.55
CA LEU A 7 1.35 -23.96 37.53
C LEU A 7 -0.13 -24.33 37.83
N PRO A 8 -0.54 -24.39 39.11
CA PRO A 8 -1.82 -24.97 39.48
C PRO A 8 -3.00 -24.08 39.10
N ASN A 9 -4.05 -24.69 38.55
CA ASN A 9 -5.39 -24.12 38.30
C ASN A 9 -5.54 -22.81 37.50
N VAL A 10 -4.48 -22.26 36.92
CA VAL A 10 -4.53 -21.02 36.12
C VAL A 10 -5.25 -21.25 34.78
N SER A 11 -6.16 -20.34 34.40
CA SER A 11 -6.93 -20.36 33.15
C SER A 11 -6.03 -20.26 31.90
N LYS A 12 -6.60 -20.55 30.71
CA LYS A 12 -5.87 -20.42 29.44
C LYS A 12 -5.58 -18.94 29.10
N GLU A 13 -6.50 -18.05 29.43
CA GLU A 13 -6.39 -16.60 29.28
C GLU A 13 -5.33 -16.06 30.25
N GLU A 14 -5.41 -16.43 31.54
CA GLU A 14 -4.46 -16.01 32.57
C GLU A 14 -3.02 -16.45 32.23
N LYS A 15 -2.83 -17.71 31.79
CA LYS A 15 -1.53 -18.20 31.27
C LYS A 15 -1.03 -17.35 30.10
N MET A 16 -1.92 -16.90 29.21
CA MET A 16 -1.54 -16.04 28.10
C MET A 16 -1.10 -14.64 28.57
N VAL A 17 -1.78 -14.06 29.57
CA VAL A 17 -1.36 -12.79 30.18
C VAL A 17 0.02 -12.92 30.84
N MET A 18 0.25 -13.97 31.64
CA MET A 18 1.56 -14.22 32.27
C MET A 18 2.69 -14.34 31.24
N VAL A 19 2.47 -15.11 30.15
CA VAL A 19 3.43 -15.26 29.06
C VAL A 19 3.74 -13.92 28.38
N ILE A 20 2.72 -13.09 28.12
CA ILE A 20 2.90 -11.77 27.52
C ILE A 20 3.68 -10.84 28.48
N SER A 21 3.39 -10.88 29.78
CA SER A 21 4.12 -10.10 30.79
C SER A 21 5.59 -10.47 30.87
N GLU A 22 5.94 -11.77 30.89
CA GLU A 22 7.36 -12.20 30.88
C GLU A 22 8.08 -11.80 29.58
N ILE A 23 7.41 -11.91 28.42
CA ILE A 23 7.94 -11.42 27.14
C ILE A 23 8.27 -9.92 27.20
N ILE A 24 7.37 -9.10 27.75
CA ILE A 24 7.57 -7.64 27.85
C ILE A 24 8.70 -7.30 28.82
N GLN A 25 8.80 -7.98 29.97
CA GLN A 25 9.89 -7.76 30.92
C GLN A 25 11.25 -8.11 30.32
N GLU A 26 11.38 -9.24 29.63
CA GLU A 26 12.65 -9.65 29.03
C GLU A 26 13.05 -8.73 27.86
N LEU A 27 12.09 -8.22 27.09
CA LEU A 27 12.32 -7.18 26.07
C LEU A 27 12.82 -5.86 26.67
N LEU A 28 12.31 -5.45 27.83
CA LEU A 28 12.78 -4.25 28.54
C LEU A 28 14.21 -4.43 29.05
N VAL A 29 14.54 -5.58 29.64
CA VAL A 29 15.90 -5.89 30.11
C VAL A 29 16.87 -5.93 28.93
N ALA A 30 16.53 -6.61 27.84
CA ALA A 30 17.37 -6.66 26.65
C ALA A 30 17.56 -5.28 26.00
N HIS A 31 16.53 -4.43 26.01
CA HIS A 31 16.65 -3.05 25.54
C HIS A 31 17.65 -2.25 26.39
N ARG A 32 17.57 -2.32 27.73
CA ARG A 32 18.55 -1.66 28.63
C ARG A 32 19.97 -2.16 28.42
N GLN A 33 20.14 -3.44 28.05
CA GLN A 33 21.44 -4.04 27.74
C GLN A 33 21.91 -3.83 26.28
N GLY A 34 21.16 -3.09 25.45
CA GLY A 34 21.51 -2.84 24.05
C GLY A 34 21.51 -4.07 23.13
N LYS A 35 21.04 -5.23 23.61
CA LYS A 35 21.08 -6.48 22.84
C LYS A 35 19.95 -6.54 21.81
N ASP A 36 20.27 -7.06 20.63
CA ASP A 36 19.27 -7.45 19.64
C ASP A 36 18.69 -8.83 19.99
N VAL A 37 17.39 -9.02 19.80
CA VAL A 37 16.67 -10.20 20.29
C VAL A 37 15.70 -10.73 19.25
N ASN A 38 15.88 -12.00 18.91
CA ASN A 38 14.97 -12.71 18.02
C ASN A 38 13.63 -12.99 18.73
N LEU A 39 12.65 -12.13 18.48
CA LEU A 39 11.28 -12.22 18.99
C LEU A 39 10.63 -13.59 18.80
N ASN A 40 10.86 -14.27 17.68
CA ASN A 40 10.27 -15.59 17.42
C ASN A 40 10.87 -16.66 18.35
N LYS A 41 12.19 -16.70 18.52
CA LYS A 41 12.85 -17.62 19.48
C LYS A 41 12.40 -17.36 20.92
N MET A 42 12.31 -16.10 21.32
CA MET A 42 11.82 -15.69 22.65
C MET A 42 10.39 -16.17 22.90
N LYS A 43 9.46 -15.89 21.97
CA LYS A 43 8.06 -16.31 22.07
C LYS A 43 7.93 -17.82 22.20
N THR A 44 8.61 -18.60 21.36
CA THR A 44 8.57 -20.07 21.44
C THR A 44 9.13 -20.59 22.78
N ARG A 45 10.25 -20.02 23.27
CA ARG A 45 10.84 -20.41 24.56
C ARG A 45 9.88 -20.14 25.73
N ILE A 46 9.30 -18.93 25.81
CA ILE A 46 8.42 -18.55 26.93
C ILE A 46 7.07 -19.28 26.85
N SER A 47 6.45 -19.40 25.66
CA SER A 47 5.25 -20.23 25.50
C SER A 47 5.48 -21.69 25.88
N SER A 48 6.67 -22.24 25.62
CA SER A 48 7.03 -23.62 26.03
C SER A 48 7.19 -23.76 27.55
N LYS A 49 7.74 -22.74 28.23
CA LYS A 49 7.86 -22.68 29.70
C LYS A 49 6.51 -22.80 30.41
N TYR A 50 5.48 -22.13 29.87
CA TYR A 50 4.11 -22.17 30.41
C TYR A 50 3.24 -23.29 29.80
N GLY A 51 3.79 -24.13 28.92
CA GLY A 51 3.07 -25.26 28.33
C GLY A 51 1.97 -24.88 27.34
N MET A 52 2.02 -23.69 26.72
CA MET A 52 1.03 -23.27 25.73
C MET A 52 1.23 -23.98 24.39
N SER A 53 0.13 -24.44 23.79
CA SER A 53 0.12 -25.00 22.42
C SER A 53 0.20 -23.94 21.32
N THR A 54 -0.12 -22.69 21.63
CA THR A 54 -0.09 -21.56 20.69
C THR A 54 0.73 -20.41 21.27
N SER A 55 1.57 -19.77 20.44
CA SER A 55 2.29 -18.56 20.84
C SER A 55 1.38 -17.33 20.79
N PRO A 56 1.53 -16.34 21.69
CA PRO A 56 0.71 -15.12 21.68
C PRO A 56 0.89 -14.35 20.37
N ARG A 57 -0.15 -13.68 19.87
CA ARG A 57 -0.02 -12.89 18.63
C ARG A 57 0.75 -11.61 18.94
N LEU A 58 1.43 -11.07 17.93
CA LEU A 58 2.18 -9.83 18.10
C LEU A 58 1.29 -8.64 18.50
N VAL A 59 0.05 -8.62 18.01
CA VAL A 59 -1.00 -7.67 18.41
C VAL A 59 -1.28 -7.73 19.92
N ASP A 60 -1.41 -8.93 20.48
CA ASP A 60 -1.70 -9.13 21.91
C ASP A 60 -0.54 -8.61 22.78
N ILE A 61 0.70 -8.84 22.33
CA ILE A 61 1.91 -8.30 22.98
C ILE A 61 1.92 -6.76 22.91
N ILE A 62 1.67 -6.16 21.73
CA ILE A 62 1.63 -4.70 21.54
C ILE A 62 0.54 -4.03 22.39
N ALA A 63 -0.63 -4.67 22.51
CA ALA A 63 -1.74 -4.18 23.31
C ALA A 63 -1.40 -4.12 24.81
N ALA A 64 -0.65 -5.11 25.31
CA ALA A 64 -0.25 -5.23 26.71
C ALA A 64 0.97 -4.37 27.11
N VAL A 65 1.62 -3.67 26.18
CA VAL A 65 2.77 -2.79 26.52
C VAL A 65 2.31 -1.57 27.32
N PRO A 66 2.87 -1.32 28.52
CA PRO A 66 2.59 -0.12 29.33
C PRO A 66 2.81 1.20 28.55
N ALA A 67 2.02 2.23 28.86
CA ALA A 67 2.02 3.50 28.12
C ALA A 67 3.41 4.17 28.05
N GLU A 68 4.17 4.09 29.14
CA GLU A 68 5.53 4.66 29.27
C GLU A 68 6.54 3.95 28.33
N SER A 69 6.56 2.62 28.36
CA SER A 69 7.47 1.81 27.54
C SER A 69 7.01 1.67 26.09
N LYS A 70 5.76 2.05 25.77
CA LYS A 70 5.19 2.01 24.42
C LYS A 70 6.04 2.78 23.41
N LYS A 71 6.56 3.96 23.77
CA LYS A 71 7.46 4.76 22.89
C LYS A 71 8.76 4.03 22.55
N ILE A 72 9.28 3.23 23.49
CA ILE A 72 10.57 2.54 23.40
C ILE A 72 10.44 1.19 22.67
N LEU A 73 9.36 0.45 22.94
CA LEU A 73 9.16 -0.91 22.43
C LEU A 73 8.40 -0.95 21.10
N LEU A 74 7.49 -0.01 20.79
CA LEU A 74 6.76 -0.01 19.50
C LEU A 74 7.70 -0.04 18.27
N PRO A 75 8.82 0.71 18.21
CA PRO A 75 9.72 0.65 17.06
C PRO A 75 10.34 -0.75 16.86
N LYS A 76 10.70 -1.45 17.94
CA LYS A 76 11.27 -2.81 17.90
C LYS A 76 10.21 -3.91 17.70
N LEU A 77 8.97 -3.68 18.13
CA LEU A 77 7.86 -4.63 18.02
C LEU A 77 7.07 -4.53 16.71
N LYS A 78 7.30 -3.51 15.87
CA LYS A 78 6.73 -3.44 14.53
C LYS A 78 7.22 -4.61 13.68
N ALA A 79 6.30 -5.28 13.00
CA ALA A 79 6.46 -6.60 12.38
C ALA A 79 7.30 -6.62 11.08
N LYS A 80 8.44 -5.92 11.08
CA LYS A 80 9.08 -5.18 9.97
C LYS A 80 8.58 -3.72 9.91
N PRO A 81 9.46 -2.73 9.61
CA PRO A 81 8.97 -1.50 9.03
C PRO A 81 8.23 -1.86 7.73
N ILE A 82 6.99 -1.39 7.58
CA ILE A 82 6.31 -1.48 6.29
C ILE A 82 7.14 -0.68 5.28
N ARG A 83 7.03 -1.02 3.99
CA ARG A 83 7.64 -0.38 2.81
C ARG A 83 7.27 1.12 2.60
N THR A 84 7.01 1.86 3.68
CA THR A 84 6.41 3.19 3.69
C THR A 84 7.19 4.11 4.62
N ALA A 85 8.42 4.44 4.18
CA ALA A 85 9.18 5.57 4.72
C ALA A 85 8.38 6.89 4.70
N SER A 86 7.42 7.01 3.77
CA SER A 86 6.50 8.15 3.63
C SER A 86 5.31 8.15 4.62
N GLY A 87 5.15 7.11 5.46
CA GLY A 87 4.10 7.04 6.49
C GLY A 87 2.67 6.78 5.99
N ILE A 88 2.50 6.46 4.70
CA ILE A 88 1.21 6.13 4.08
C ILE A 88 0.84 4.66 4.38
N ALA A 89 -0.44 4.38 4.63
CA ALA A 89 -0.97 3.05 4.87
C ALA A 89 -1.71 2.51 3.64
N VAL A 90 -1.09 1.61 2.89
CA VAL A 90 -1.71 1.02 1.69
C VAL A 90 -2.80 0.01 2.09
N VAL A 91 -4.03 0.26 1.63
CA VAL A 91 -5.22 -0.57 1.86
C VAL A 91 -5.72 -1.08 0.51
N ALA A 92 -5.36 -2.32 0.19
CA ALA A 92 -5.85 -2.99 -1.01
C ALA A 92 -7.21 -3.67 -0.74
N VAL A 93 -8.20 -3.34 -1.57
CA VAL A 93 -9.60 -3.81 -1.50
C VAL A 93 -9.98 -4.47 -2.82
N MET A 94 -10.92 -5.42 -2.80
CA MET A 94 -11.40 -6.10 -4.00
C MET A 94 -12.89 -5.83 -4.22
N CYS A 95 -13.26 -5.55 -5.47
CA CYS A 95 -14.67 -5.50 -5.88
C CYS A 95 -15.27 -6.92 -5.98
N LYS A 96 -16.59 -7.02 -6.14
CA LYS A 96 -17.27 -8.31 -6.35
C LYS A 96 -16.66 -9.10 -7.52
N PRO A 97 -16.58 -10.44 -7.44
CA PRO A 97 -16.36 -11.30 -8.60
C PRO A 97 -17.37 -10.98 -9.71
N HIS A 98 -16.86 -10.82 -10.94
CA HIS A 98 -17.65 -10.58 -12.14
C HIS A 98 -16.83 -11.02 -13.37
N ARG A 99 -17.52 -11.34 -14.47
CA ARG A 99 -16.88 -11.72 -15.73
C ARG A 99 -16.27 -10.48 -16.42
N CYS A 100 -15.17 -10.68 -17.14
CA CYS A 100 -14.59 -9.65 -18.01
C CYS A 100 -15.58 -9.26 -19.12
N PRO A 101 -15.70 -7.97 -19.51
CA PRO A 101 -16.60 -7.55 -20.57
C PRO A 101 -16.18 -8.07 -21.96
N HIS A 102 -14.89 -8.35 -22.19
CA HIS A 102 -14.42 -8.86 -23.48
C HIS A 102 -15.00 -10.24 -23.82
N ILE A 103 -15.43 -11.04 -22.83
CA ILE A 103 -15.94 -12.41 -23.06
C ILE A 103 -17.15 -12.41 -24.02
N ASN A 104 -17.92 -11.33 -24.04
CA ASN A 104 -19.06 -11.16 -24.93
C ASN A 104 -18.66 -11.00 -26.41
N PHE A 105 -17.42 -10.60 -26.69
CA PHE A 105 -16.88 -10.35 -28.03
C PHE A 105 -15.87 -11.43 -28.47
N THR A 106 -15.10 -11.98 -27.52
CA THR A 106 -14.05 -12.98 -27.77
C THR A 106 -14.51 -14.42 -27.52
N GLY A 107 -15.68 -14.61 -26.89
CA GLY A 107 -16.21 -15.91 -26.47
C GLY A 107 -15.50 -16.57 -25.28
N ASN A 108 -14.25 -16.19 -25.00
CA ASN A 108 -13.38 -16.80 -24.00
C ASN A 108 -12.64 -15.75 -23.15
N ILE A 109 -12.20 -16.14 -21.96
CA ILE A 109 -11.32 -15.34 -21.09
C ILE A 109 -9.87 -15.26 -21.62
N CYS A 110 -9.05 -14.38 -21.04
CA CYS A 110 -7.62 -14.32 -21.34
C CYS A 110 -6.90 -15.63 -20.99
N VAL A 111 -5.98 -16.08 -21.86
CA VAL A 111 -5.28 -17.37 -21.75
C VAL A 111 -4.55 -17.56 -20.40
N TYR A 112 -3.92 -16.50 -19.88
CA TYR A 112 -3.16 -16.54 -18.62
C TYR A 112 -3.96 -16.07 -17.39
N CYS A 113 -5.29 -16.14 -17.42
CA CYS A 113 -6.12 -15.75 -16.28
C CYS A 113 -6.43 -16.97 -15.40
N PRO A 114 -5.82 -17.13 -14.21
CA PRO A 114 -5.93 -18.36 -13.43
C PRO A 114 -7.28 -18.53 -12.73
N GLY A 115 -7.99 -17.45 -12.43
CA GLY A 115 -9.21 -17.49 -11.62
C GLY A 115 -10.23 -16.42 -11.99
N GLY A 116 -11.41 -16.52 -11.37
CA GLY A 116 -12.62 -15.77 -11.68
C GLY A 116 -13.89 -16.61 -11.51
N PRO A 117 -15.09 -16.06 -11.83
CA PRO A 117 -16.36 -16.76 -11.65
C PRO A 117 -16.51 -18.08 -12.43
N ASP A 118 -15.78 -18.21 -13.53
CA ASP A 118 -15.84 -19.35 -14.45
C ASP A 118 -14.62 -20.29 -14.30
N SER A 119 -14.02 -20.32 -13.11
CA SER A 119 -12.85 -21.13 -12.79
C SER A 119 -13.10 -22.05 -11.59
N ASP A 120 -12.25 -23.07 -11.43
CA ASP A 120 -12.30 -24.00 -10.29
C ASP A 120 -12.03 -23.34 -8.93
N PHE A 121 -11.59 -22.07 -8.91
CA PHE A 121 -11.32 -21.32 -7.69
C PHE A 121 -12.61 -20.68 -7.13
N GLU A 122 -13.24 -21.37 -6.18
CA GLU A 122 -14.48 -20.94 -5.52
C GLU A 122 -14.46 -19.47 -5.07
N TYR A 123 -15.47 -18.71 -5.49
CA TYR A 123 -15.74 -17.34 -5.07
C TYR A 123 -14.56 -16.37 -5.26
N SER A 124 -13.66 -16.67 -6.21
CA SER A 124 -12.48 -15.86 -6.54
C SER A 124 -12.81 -14.68 -7.46
N THR A 125 -12.08 -13.58 -7.30
CA THR A 125 -12.10 -12.46 -8.26
C THR A 125 -11.23 -12.78 -9.48
N GLN A 126 -11.62 -12.26 -10.65
CA GLN A 126 -10.89 -12.43 -11.90
C GLN A 126 -9.38 -12.15 -11.74
N SER A 127 -8.55 -13.05 -12.27
CA SER A 127 -7.08 -13.06 -12.16
C SER A 127 -6.47 -13.39 -10.79
N TYR A 128 -7.27 -13.81 -9.80
CA TYR A 128 -6.81 -14.23 -8.47
C TYR A 128 -7.29 -15.64 -8.14
N THR A 129 -6.53 -16.37 -7.32
CA THR A 129 -6.81 -17.76 -6.91
C THR A 129 -7.67 -17.87 -5.64
N GLY A 130 -7.89 -16.76 -4.92
CA GLY A 130 -8.62 -16.75 -3.65
C GLY A 130 -7.73 -16.98 -2.42
N TYR A 131 -6.58 -17.65 -2.60
CA TYR A 131 -5.62 -17.96 -1.55
C TYR A 131 -4.62 -16.84 -1.24
N GLU A 132 -4.61 -15.75 -2.00
CA GLU A 132 -3.76 -14.60 -1.69
C GLU A 132 -4.26 -13.90 -0.40
N PRO A 133 -3.36 -13.32 0.43
CA PRO A 133 -3.76 -12.71 1.70
C PRO A 133 -4.83 -11.63 1.60
N THR A 134 -4.94 -10.93 0.46
CA THR A 134 -6.00 -9.93 0.22
C THR A 134 -7.30 -10.57 -0.25
N SER A 135 -7.24 -11.54 -1.16
CA SER A 135 -8.38 -12.34 -1.62
C SER A 135 -9.08 -13.01 -0.43
N MET A 136 -8.33 -13.67 0.46
CA MET A 136 -8.87 -14.26 1.68
C MET A 136 -9.56 -13.24 2.61
N ARG A 137 -9.10 -11.97 2.66
CA ARG A 137 -9.79 -10.91 3.42
C ARG A 137 -11.08 -10.47 2.74
N ALA A 138 -11.06 -10.35 1.40
CA ALA A 138 -12.22 -9.96 0.61
C ALA A 138 -13.34 -11.01 0.69
N ILE A 139 -13.00 -12.30 0.53
CA ILE A 139 -13.91 -13.45 0.66
C ILE A 139 -14.56 -13.46 2.06
N ARG A 140 -13.77 -13.33 3.13
CA ARG A 140 -14.28 -13.25 4.52
C ARG A 140 -15.21 -12.06 4.76
N ALA A 141 -14.97 -10.95 4.07
CA ALA A 141 -15.82 -9.76 4.12
C ALA A 141 -16.98 -9.80 3.10
N ARG A 142 -17.18 -10.91 2.37
CA ARG A 142 -18.14 -11.06 1.27
C ARG A 142 -18.07 -9.90 0.25
N TYR A 143 -16.85 -9.48 -0.06
CA TYR A 143 -16.54 -8.35 -0.94
C TYR A 143 -17.16 -6.99 -0.54
N ASN A 144 -17.61 -6.84 0.71
CA ASN A 144 -18.14 -5.57 1.21
C ASN A 144 -17.00 -4.54 1.37
N PRO A 145 -17.03 -3.39 0.67
CA PRO A 145 -15.95 -2.38 0.69
C PRO A 145 -15.72 -1.75 2.06
N TYR A 146 -16.79 -1.49 2.82
CA TYR A 146 -16.72 -0.90 4.16
C TYR A 146 -16.03 -1.83 5.15
N LEU A 147 -16.43 -3.11 5.17
CA LEU A 147 -15.83 -4.13 6.05
C LEU A 147 -14.37 -4.43 5.67
N GLN A 148 -14.05 -4.55 4.38
CA GLN A 148 -12.67 -4.75 3.91
C GLN A 148 -11.76 -3.62 4.39
N THR A 149 -12.20 -2.36 4.23
CA THR A 149 -11.47 -1.16 4.65
C THR A 149 -11.29 -1.12 6.16
N ARG A 150 -12.39 -1.18 6.92
CA ARG A 150 -12.37 -1.05 8.39
C ARG A 150 -11.47 -2.10 9.02
N HIS A 151 -11.64 -3.38 8.67
CA HIS A 151 -10.84 -4.46 9.25
C HIS A 151 -9.34 -4.33 8.89
N ARG A 152 -9.00 -3.80 7.71
CA ARG A 152 -7.60 -3.57 7.32
C ARG A 152 -6.99 -2.39 8.05
N VAL A 153 -7.72 -1.29 8.22
CA VAL A 153 -7.27 -0.11 8.97
C VAL A 153 -7.09 -0.46 10.46
N GLU A 154 -8.03 -1.19 11.07
CA GLU A 154 -7.94 -1.70 12.44
C GLU A 154 -6.73 -2.63 12.62
N GLN A 155 -6.50 -3.57 11.70
CA GLN A 155 -5.33 -4.45 11.72
C GLN A 155 -4.01 -3.66 11.66
N LEU A 156 -3.93 -2.60 10.85
CA LEU A 156 -2.73 -1.76 10.76
C LEU A 156 -2.51 -0.93 12.04
N LYS A 157 -3.58 -0.37 12.64
CA LYS A 157 -3.53 0.29 13.95
C LYS A 157 -3.04 -0.66 15.05
N GLN A 158 -3.58 -1.89 15.09
CA GLN A 158 -3.21 -2.95 16.05
C GLN A 158 -1.74 -3.38 15.95
N LEU A 159 -1.16 -3.35 14.74
CA LEU A 159 0.27 -3.59 14.50
C LEU A 159 1.15 -2.36 14.79
N GLY A 160 0.56 -1.24 15.24
CA GLY A 160 1.26 -0.02 15.63
C GLY A 160 1.63 0.91 14.47
N HIS A 161 1.05 0.73 13.28
CA HIS A 161 1.30 1.61 12.14
C HIS A 161 0.41 2.86 12.19
N SER A 162 0.97 4.00 11.79
CA SER A 162 0.20 5.23 11.54
C SER A 162 -0.72 5.02 10.33
N VAL A 163 -1.95 5.48 10.44
CA VAL A 163 -2.97 5.37 9.37
C VAL A 163 -3.61 6.73 9.06
N ASP A 164 -2.88 7.82 9.33
CA ASP A 164 -3.31 9.21 9.09
C ASP A 164 -3.32 9.56 7.57
N LYS A 165 -2.73 8.69 6.76
CA LYS A 165 -2.76 8.73 5.28
C LYS A 165 -3.00 7.31 4.80
N VAL A 166 -4.00 7.09 3.96
CA VAL A 166 -4.39 5.78 3.40
C VAL A 166 -4.45 5.89 1.88
N GLU A 167 -3.76 4.98 1.19
CA GLU A 167 -3.86 4.82 -0.26
C GLU A 167 -4.75 3.60 -0.54
N PHE A 168 -5.87 3.78 -1.23
CA PHE A 168 -6.71 2.67 -1.68
C PHE A 168 -6.21 2.13 -3.01
N ILE A 169 -6.01 0.81 -3.06
CA ILE A 169 -5.79 0.08 -4.31
C ILE A 169 -7.04 -0.78 -4.55
N VAL A 170 -7.85 -0.38 -5.53
CA VAL A 170 -9.02 -1.15 -5.96
C VAL A 170 -8.55 -2.23 -6.93
N MET A 171 -8.70 -3.48 -6.52
CA MET A 171 -8.30 -4.66 -7.28
C MET A 171 -9.52 -5.40 -7.84
N GLY A 172 -9.35 -6.03 -8.99
CA GLY A 172 -10.41 -6.73 -9.72
C GLY A 172 -10.34 -6.59 -11.24
N GLY A 173 -9.40 -5.80 -11.78
CA GLY A 173 -9.10 -5.69 -13.22
C GLY A 173 -10.12 -4.88 -14.03
N THR A 174 -11.39 -5.21 -13.90
CA THR A 174 -12.50 -4.70 -14.73
C THR A 174 -13.53 -3.89 -13.93
N PHE A 175 -13.16 -3.33 -12.78
CA PHE A 175 -14.04 -2.51 -11.93
C PHE A 175 -14.81 -1.42 -12.71
N MET A 176 -14.18 -0.80 -13.71
CA MET A 176 -14.80 0.24 -14.54
C MET A 176 -15.94 -0.26 -15.44
N SER A 177 -16.01 -1.56 -15.75
CA SER A 177 -17.11 -2.17 -16.52
C SER A 177 -18.29 -2.63 -15.66
N LEU A 178 -18.27 -2.36 -14.35
CA LEU A 178 -19.43 -2.57 -13.48
C LEU A 178 -20.42 -1.39 -13.61
N PRO A 179 -21.73 -1.61 -13.34
CA PRO A 179 -22.74 -0.56 -13.36
C PRO A 179 -22.37 0.62 -12.46
N GLU A 180 -22.75 1.82 -12.88
CA GLU A 180 -22.42 3.08 -12.19
C GLU A 180 -22.85 3.08 -10.73
N ASP A 181 -24.11 2.70 -10.44
CA ASP A 181 -24.63 2.53 -9.08
C ASP A 181 -23.73 1.68 -8.17
N TYR A 182 -23.11 0.62 -8.73
CA TYR A 182 -22.20 -0.24 -7.97
C TYR A 182 -20.84 0.42 -7.75
N ARG A 183 -20.31 1.14 -8.75
CA ARG A 183 -19.05 1.88 -8.62
C ARG A 183 -19.19 2.98 -7.56
N ASP A 184 -20.29 3.73 -7.61
CA ASP A 184 -20.63 4.78 -6.66
C ASP A 184 -20.86 4.23 -5.25
N TYR A 185 -21.66 3.17 -5.11
CA TYR A 185 -21.80 2.44 -3.86
C TYR A 185 -20.42 2.02 -3.32
N PHE A 186 -19.54 1.48 -4.17
CA PHE A 186 -18.23 0.99 -3.76
C PHE A 186 -17.35 2.12 -3.23
N ILE A 187 -17.16 3.19 -4.01
CA ILE A 187 -16.33 4.35 -3.63
C ILE A 187 -16.90 5.07 -2.41
N ARG A 188 -18.22 5.30 -2.33
CA ARG A 188 -18.89 5.90 -1.17
C ARG A 188 -18.58 5.15 0.13
N ASN A 189 -18.69 3.82 0.10
CA ASN A 189 -18.40 2.97 1.27
C ASN A 189 -16.91 2.98 1.68
N LEU A 190 -15.97 3.22 0.76
CA LEU A 190 -14.55 3.38 1.09
C LEU A 190 -14.31 4.69 1.88
N HIS A 191 -14.94 5.79 1.46
CA HIS A 191 -14.89 7.06 2.18
C HIS A 191 -15.59 6.99 3.54
N ASP A 192 -16.80 6.40 3.59
CA ASP A 192 -17.57 6.19 4.82
C ASP A 192 -16.79 5.36 5.86
N ALA A 193 -16.04 4.35 5.44
CA ALA A 193 -15.18 3.55 6.32
C ALA A 193 -13.96 4.31 6.88
N LEU A 194 -13.56 5.44 6.28
CA LEU A 194 -12.50 6.32 6.80
C LEU A 194 -13.03 7.49 7.62
N SER A 195 -14.20 8.03 7.25
CA SER A 195 -14.84 9.16 7.93
C SER A 195 -15.63 8.73 9.18
N GLY A 196 -16.16 7.50 9.18
CA GLY A 196 -17.09 7.01 10.21
C GLY A 196 -18.53 7.52 10.02
N HIS A 197 -18.82 8.19 8.91
CA HIS A 197 -20.16 8.65 8.51
C HIS A 197 -20.82 7.64 7.56
N THR A 198 -22.14 7.66 7.44
CA THR A 198 -22.90 6.90 6.43
C THR A 198 -23.50 7.89 5.44
N SER A 199 -22.97 7.95 4.23
CA SER A 199 -23.33 9.00 3.26
C SER A 199 -24.37 8.51 2.25
N SER A 200 -25.18 9.43 1.74
CA SER A 200 -26.20 9.15 0.71
C SER A 200 -25.60 9.10 -0.69
N ASN A 201 -24.63 9.96 -1.00
CA ASN A 201 -24.00 10.08 -2.33
C ASN A 201 -22.46 10.21 -2.23
N VAL A 202 -21.77 10.09 -3.37
CA VAL A 202 -20.30 10.13 -3.42
C VAL A 202 -19.76 11.51 -3.03
N ALA A 203 -20.40 12.61 -3.46
CA ALA A 203 -19.95 13.98 -3.17
C ALA A 203 -20.01 14.30 -1.66
N GLU A 204 -21.06 13.83 -0.97
CA GLU A 204 -21.20 13.88 0.48
C GLU A 204 -20.09 13.09 1.18
N ALA A 205 -19.84 11.85 0.74
CA ALA A 205 -18.79 11.00 1.30
C ALA A 205 -17.40 11.62 1.14
N VAL A 206 -17.12 12.22 -0.04
CA VAL A 206 -15.90 12.99 -0.30
C VAL A 206 -15.80 14.18 0.67
N LYS A 207 -16.86 14.99 0.82
CA LYS A 207 -16.89 16.16 1.71
C LYS A 207 -16.67 15.81 3.19
N TYR A 208 -17.21 14.69 3.68
CA TYR A 208 -16.89 14.19 5.02
C TYR A 208 -15.48 13.58 5.11
N SER A 209 -14.99 12.97 4.03
CA SER A 209 -13.62 12.46 3.94
C SER A 209 -12.55 13.56 3.89
N GLU A 210 -12.86 14.76 3.41
CA GLU A 210 -11.96 15.94 3.49
C GLU A 210 -11.74 16.40 4.93
N ARG A 211 -12.77 16.21 5.78
CA ARG A 211 -12.74 16.52 7.22
C ARG A 211 -12.16 15.38 8.06
N ALA A 212 -12.07 14.17 7.49
CA ALA A 212 -11.49 13.02 8.17
C ALA A 212 -9.98 13.21 8.36
N LYS A 213 -9.44 12.67 9.46
CA LYS A 213 -7.99 12.71 9.75
C LYS A 213 -7.17 11.86 8.77
N THR A 214 -7.82 10.97 8.02
CA THR A 214 -7.19 10.00 7.11
C THR A 214 -7.28 10.48 5.66
N LYS A 215 -6.13 10.78 5.06
CA LYS A 215 -6.06 11.28 3.67
C LYS A 215 -6.16 10.15 2.64
N LEU A 216 -6.78 10.40 1.48
CA LEU A 216 -7.01 9.40 0.42
C LEU A 216 -6.27 9.69 -0.91
N GLU A 217 -5.71 8.63 -1.50
CA GLU A 217 -5.22 8.51 -2.89
C GLU A 217 -5.73 7.17 -3.52
N ILE A 218 -5.96 7.12 -4.84
CA ILE A 218 -6.45 5.95 -5.60
C ILE A 218 -5.60 5.76 -6.87
N GLY A 219 -5.24 4.52 -7.23
CA GLY A 219 -4.44 4.20 -8.44
C GLY A 219 -5.02 3.07 -9.31
N VAL A 220 -4.79 3.15 -10.64
CA VAL A 220 -5.29 2.24 -11.71
C VAL A 220 -4.14 1.92 -12.73
N GLN A 221 -4.23 0.87 -13.58
CA GLN A 221 -3.05 0.20 -14.19
C GLN A 221 -3.11 -0.22 -15.70
N SER A 222 -1.92 -0.51 -16.28
CA SER A 222 -1.56 -1.31 -17.51
C SER A 222 -1.72 -0.64 -18.90
N VAL A 223 -1.04 -1.01 -20.02
CA VAL A 223 -0.56 -2.32 -20.59
C VAL A 223 0.63 -2.19 -21.61
N TYR A 224 1.02 -3.26 -22.37
CA TYR A 224 2.00 -3.33 -23.50
C TYR A 224 1.51 -4.22 -24.68
N GLU A 225 2.04 -4.03 -25.91
CA GLU A 225 1.34 -4.36 -27.21
C GLU A 225 1.35 -5.83 -27.66
N ASP A 226 2.52 -6.43 -27.88
CA ASP A 226 2.68 -7.59 -28.76
C ASP A 226 1.95 -8.86 -28.29
N ILE A 227 1.78 -8.97 -26.97
CA ILE A 227 1.19 -10.13 -26.27
C ILE A 227 -0.35 -10.08 -26.28
N ALA A 228 -0.95 -8.92 -26.55
CA ALA A 228 -2.38 -8.68 -26.34
C ALA A 228 -3.31 -9.49 -27.27
N ARG A 229 -2.85 -9.78 -28.50
CA ARG A 229 -3.63 -10.54 -29.49
C ARG A 229 -3.63 -12.04 -29.14
N ASP A 230 -2.44 -12.63 -29.05
CA ASP A 230 -2.27 -14.08 -28.87
C ASP A 230 -2.73 -14.59 -27.50
N THR A 231 -2.82 -13.70 -26.50
CA THR A 231 -3.32 -14.05 -25.16
C THR A 231 -4.80 -13.70 -24.91
N ASN A 232 -5.52 -13.31 -25.98
CA ASN A 232 -6.95 -12.99 -25.94
C ASN A 232 -7.30 -11.85 -24.94
N ARG A 233 -6.54 -10.75 -24.94
CA ARG A 233 -6.75 -9.63 -23.99
C ARG A 233 -7.91 -8.70 -24.35
N GLY A 234 -8.37 -8.69 -25.60
CA GLY A 234 -9.51 -7.89 -26.05
C GLY A 234 -9.25 -6.38 -26.25
N HIS A 235 -7.99 -5.95 -26.38
CA HIS A 235 -7.61 -4.55 -26.66
C HIS A 235 -6.34 -4.46 -27.53
N THR A 236 -6.17 -3.36 -28.26
CA THR A 236 -4.90 -2.98 -28.93
C THR A 236 -4.11 -2.03 -28.04
N VAL A 237 -2.79 -1.88 -28.23
CA VAL A 237 -2.01 -0.89 -27.47
C VAL A 237 -1.91 0.46 -28.17
N LYS A 238 -2.26 0.60 -29.45
CA LYS A 238 -2.69 1.91 -29.97
C LYS A 238 -3.74 2.56 -29.05
N ALA A 239 -4.78 1.83 -28.65
CA ALA A 239 -5.80 2.32 -27.73
C ALA A 239 -5.26 2.57 -26.30
N VAL A 240 -4.23 1.84 -25.86
CA VAL A 240 -3.58 2.05 -24.56
C VAL A 240 -2.67 3.28 -24.58
N CYS A 241 -1.92 3.51 -25.66
CA CYS A 241 -1.11 4.70 -25.87
C CYS A 241 -2.00 5.95 -25.99
N GLU A 242 -3.11 5.87 -26.71
CA GLU A 242 -4.14 6.92 -26.75
C GLU A 242 -4.70 7.19 -25.35
N ASN A 243 -5.09 6.15 -24.61
CA ASN A 243 -5.55 6.27 -23.22
C ASN A 243 -4.45 6.78 -22.27
N PHE A 244 -3.17 6.50 -22.51
CA PHE A 244 -2.04 7.03 -21.75
C PHE A 244 -1.78 8.50 -22.03
N ASN A 245 -2.02 8.97 -23.25
CA ASN A 245 -1.97 10.39 -23.55
C ASN A 245 -3.15 11.09 -22.87
N LEU A 246 -4.39 10.62 -23.08
CA LEU A 246 -5.58 11.14 -22.40
C LEU A 246 -5.46 11.15 -20.87
N ALA A 247 -4.87 10.10 -20.27
CA ALA A 247 -4.63 10.05 -18.83
C ALA A 247 -3.54 11.01 -18.37
N LYS A 248 -2.47 11.25 -19.15
CA LYS A 248 -1.45 12.27 -18.85
C LYS A 248 -1.99 13.69 -19.02
N ASP A 249 -2.78 13.94 -20.06
CA ASP A 249 -3.40 15.23 -20.35
C ASP A 249 -4.43 15.58 -19.25
N ALA A 250 -5.15 14.57 -18.76
CA ALA A 250 -5.97 14.66 -17.55
C ALA A 250 -5.17 14.54 -16.24
N GLY A 251 -3.83 14.59 -16.28
CA GLY A 251 -2.90 14.68 -15.14
C GLY A 251 -2.69 13.43 -14.27
N TYR A 252 -3.27 12.28 -14.62
CA TYR A 252 -3.21 11.06 -13.81
C TYR A 252 -1.81 10.44 -13.75
N LYS A 253 -1.45 9.92 -12.58
CA LYS A 253 -0.25 9.09 -12.41
C LYS A 253 -0.49 7.67 -12.95
N ILE A 254 0.12 7.38 -14.10
CA ILE A 254 0.03 6.07 -14.76
C ILE A 254 0.99 5.06 -14.13
N TYR A 255 0.51 3.83 -13.94
CA TYR A 255 1.33 2.68 -13.56
C TYR A 255 1.12 1.51 -14.55
N GLU A 256 2.21 0.89 -14.98
CA GLU A 256 2.19 -0.23 -15.92
C GLU A 256 2.41 -1.57 -15.19
N ASP A 257 1.51 -2.54 -15.41
CA ASP A 257 1.65 -3.90 -14.89
C ASP A 257 2.26 -4.79 -15.99
N ILE A 258 3.60 -4.90 -15.98
CA ILE A 258 4.39 -5.61 -17.01
C ILE A 258 4.59 -7.07 -16.58
N LEU A 259 4.22 -8.02 -17.45
CA LEU A 259 4.58 -9.43 -17.29
C LEU A 259 5.90 -9.69 -18.03
N LEU A 260 6.97 -10.01 -17.30
CA LEU A 260 8.30 -10.14 -17.87
C LEU A 260 8.54 -11.51 -18.52
N GLY A 261 8.44 -11.54 -19.85
CA GLY A 261 9.13 -12.51 -20.71
C GLY A 261 10.16 -11.86 -21.66
N TYR A 262 10.10 -10.53 -21.83
CA TYR A 262 10.91 -9.75 -22.76
C TYR A 262 11.35 -8.40 -22.14
N LYS A 263 12.31 -7.71 -22.80
CA LYS A 263 13.03 -6.55 -22.24
C LYS A 263 12.16 -5.30 -22.13
N GLY A 264 12.06 -4.73 -20.93
CA GLY A 264 11.48 -3.39 -20.67
C GLY A 264 12.39 -2.54 -19.78
N LYS A 265 12.28 -1.20 -19.87
CA LYS A 265 12.97 -0.24 -19.00
C LYS A 265 11.95 0.52 -18.17
N SER A 266 12.01 0.43 -16.84
CA SER A 266 11.16 1.20 -15.94
C SER A 266 11.98 2.17 -15.08
N LYS A 267 11.44 3.38 -14.84
CA LYS A 267 12.01 4.38 -13.93
C LYS A 267 11.66 4.11 -12.45
N HIS A 268 10.61 3.32 -12.18
CA HIS A 268 10.17 3.00 -10.83
C HIS A 268 9.50 1.61 -10.72
N CYS A 269 10.10 0.67 -9.97
CA CYS A 269 9.58 -0.69 -9.84
C CYS A 269 8.92 -0.93 -8.47
N ASN A 270 7.59 -0.85 -8.42
CA ASN A 270 6.80 -1.15 -7.22
C ASN A 270 6.94 -2.62 -6.75
N ARG A 271 6.73 -3.58 -7.65
CA ARG A 271 6.66 -5.02 -7.34
C ARG A 271 7.31 -5.84 -8.46
N VAL A 272 8.12 -6.83 -8.07
CA VAL A 272 8.89 -7.71 -8.99
C VAL A 272 8.19 -9.06 -9.21
N GLN A 273 7.42 -9.54 -8.24
CA GLN A 273 6.68 -10.81 -8.29
C GLN A 273 5.30 -10.64 -7.67
N ARG A 274 4.29 -11.41 -8.11
CA ARG A 274 2.95 -11.42 -7.51
C ARG A 274 2.93 -12.24 -6.21
N ASP A 275 1.98 -11.94 -5.33
CA ASP A 275 1.80 -12.61 -4.04
C ASP A 275 0.99 -13.91 -4.17
N ILE A 276 1.32 -14.74 -5.18
CA ILE A 276 0.68 -16.04 -5.46
C ILE A 276 1.36 -17.10 -4.59
N PRO A 277 0.61 -17.96 -3.86
CA PRO A 277 1.19 -19.08 -3.13
C PRO A 277 1.95 -20.05 -4.05
N MET A 278 3.22 -20.32 -3.72
CA MET A 278 4.09 -21.22 -4.49
C MET A 278 3.48 -22.60 -4.84
N PRO A 279 2.70 -23.28 -3.96
CA PRO A 279 2.08 -24.56 -4.30
C PRO A 279 1.04 -24.51 -5.44
N LEU A 280 0.61 -23.32 -5.87
CA LEU A 280 -0.32 -23.13 -7.00
C LEU A 280 0.41 -22.83 -8.32
N VAL A 281 1.74 -22.73 -8.31
CA VAL A 281 2.55 -22.44 -9.50
C VAL A 281 3.09 -23.75 -10.06
N SER A 282 2.55 -24.20 -11.20
CA SER A 282 2.96 -25.45 -11.85
C SER A 282 4.28 -25.33 -12.64
N SER A 283 4.63 -24.14 -13.12
CA SER A 283 5.89 -23.84 -13.80
C SER A 283 6.21 -22.34 -13.74
N GLY A 284 7.49 -21.97 -13.88
CA GLY A 284 7.95 -20.58 -13.91
C GLY A 284 8.90 -20.23 -12.77
N VAL A 285 8.61 -19.16 -12.03
CA VAL A 285 9.48 -18.67 -10.95
C VAL A 285 9.39 -19.59 -9.73
N GLU A 286 10.46 -20.32 -9.42
CA GLU A 286 10.52 -21.27 -8.29
C GLU A 286 10.78 -20.60 -6.92
N HIS A 287 11.27 -19.36 -6.90
CA HIS A 287 11.82 -18.71 -5.71
C HIS A 287 11.04 -17.45 -5.30
N GLY A 288 10.64 -17.40 -4.03
CA GLY A 288 9.86 -16.29 -3.46
C GLY A 288 10.64 -15.00 -3.14
N ASN A 289 11.90 -14.87 -3.56
CA ASN A 289 12.76 -13.70 -3.28
C ASN A 289 13.40 -13.09 -4.54
N LEU A 290 12.69 -13.11 -5.68
CA LEU A 290 13.22 -12.74 -7.00
C LEU A 290 13.87 -11.34 -7.05
N ARG A 291 13.42 -10.38 -6.23
CA ARG A 291 14.04 -9.04 -6.13
C ARG A 291 15.46 -9.09 -5.58
N GLU A 292 15.75 -9.95 -4.60
CA GLU A 292 17.09 -10.08 -3.99
C GLU A 292 18.05 -10.75 -4.98
N LEU A 293 17.59 -11.82 -5.63
CA LEU A 293 18.33 -12.52 -6.69
C LEU A 293 18.68 -11.57 -7.84
N ALA A 294 17.73 -10.76 -8.30
CA ALA A 294 17.97 -9.77 -9.35
C ALA A 294 19.01 -8.71 -8.94
N LEU A 295 18.95 -8.20 -7.71
CA LEU A 295 19.92 -7.20 -7.20
C LEU A 295 21.32 -7.79 -7.03
N SER A 296 21.43 -9.01 -6.49
CA SER A 296 22.71 -9.73 -6.41
C SER A 296 23.30 -9.92 -7.81
N ARG A 297 22.47 -10.36 -8.76
CA ARG A 297 22.90 -10.63 -10.13
C ARG A 297 23.30 -9.36 -10.90
N MET A 298 22.72 -8.21 -10.55
CA MET A 298 23.18 -6.90 -11.05
C MET A 298 24.54 -6.50 -10.47
N ALA A 299 24.79 -6.78 -9.19
CA ALA A 299 26.09 -6.54 -8.56
C ALA A 299 27.20 -7.43 -9.17
N ASP A 300 26.92 -8.70 -9.46
CA ASP A 300 27.84 -9.60 -10.19
C ASP A 300 28.19 -9.06 -11.59
N MET A 301 27.30 -8.28 -12.19
CA MET A 301 27.48 -7.63 -13.49
C MET A 301 28.01 -6.18 -13.36
N GLY A 302 28.45 -5.75 -12.18
CA GLY A 302 29.00 -4.41 -11.94
C GLY A 302 28.03 -3.26 -12.27
N THR A 303 26.71 -3.49 -12.19
CA THR A 303 25.69 -2.56 -12.69
C THR A 303 24.77 -2.06 -11.58
N ASP A 304 24.72 -0.73 -11.39
CA ASP A 304 23.92 -0.10 -10.34
C ASP A 304 22.42 0.01 -10.68
N CYS A 305 21.58 -0.30 -9.70
CA CYS A 305 20.13 -0.11 -9.81
C CYS A 305 19.72 1.34 -9.51
N ARG A 306 19.48 2.14 -10.55
CA ARG A 306 19.08 3.56 -10.47
C ARG A 306 17.57 3.81 -10.25
N ASP A 307 16.79 2.79 -9.88
CA ASP A 307 15.36 2.93 -9.53
C ASP A 307 15.18 4.01 -8.43
N VAL A 308 14.11 4.81 -8.52
CA VAL A 308 13.71 5.72 -7.43
C VAL A 308 13.50 4.96 -6.11
N ARG A 309 12.99 3.72 -6.19
CA ARG A 309 12.75 2.86 -5.03
C ARG A 309 14.02 2.37 -4.35
N THR A 310 15.09 2.08 -5.09
CA THR A 310 16.36 1.70 -4.46
C THR A 310 17.09 2.91 -3.88
N ARG A 311 16.81 4.11 -4.39
CA ARG A 311 17.43 5.39 -3.96
C ARG A 311 16.60 6.19 -2.96
N GLU A 312 15.40 5.75 -2.56
CA GLU A 312 14.61 6.45 -1.54
C GLU A 312 15.35 6.42 -0.19
N VAL A 313 15.36 7.56 0.52
CA VAL A 313 16.14 7.74 1.75
C VAL A 313 15.84 6.65 2.80
N GLY A 314 14.58 6.24 2.94
CA GLY A 314 14.20 5.19 3.89
C GLY A 314 14.74 3.80 3.56
N ILE A 315 14.91 3.45 2.28
CA ILE A 315 15.54 2.17 1.89
C ILE A 315 17.06 2.28 2.02
N GLN A 316 17.66 3.42 1.66
CA GLN A 316 19.08 3.69 1.85
C GLN A 316 19.50 3.71 3.34
N GLU A 317 18.65 4.24 4.24
CA GLU A 317 18.90 4.18 5.68
C GLU A 317 18.81 2.74 6.22
N ILE A 318 17.81 1.96 5.78
CA ILE A 318 17.64 0.57 6.23
C ILE A 318 18.78 -0.34 5.74
N HIS A 319 19.17 -0.23 4.47
CA HIS A 319 20.15 -1.12 3.85
C HIS A 319 21.59 -0.65 4.03
N ASN A 320 21.86 0.63 3.80
CA ASN A 320 23.22 1.19 3.71
C ASN A 320 23.55 2.16 4.86
N ARG A 321 22.60 2.43 5.77
CA ARG A 321 22.71 3.41 6.87
C ARG A 321 23.09 4.83 6.43
N VAL A 322 22.89 5.15 5.15
CA VAL A 322 23.14 6.48 4.60
C VAL A 322 22.01 7.41 5.03
N ARG A 323 22.37 8.54 5.64
CA ARG A 323 21.47 9.66 5.88
C ARG A 323 21.89 10.81 4.96
N PRO A 324 20.95 11.57 4.38
CA PRO A 324 21.29 12.75 3.58
C PRO A 324 22.01 13.76 4.46
N TYR A 325 23.10 14.32 3.96
CA TYR A 325 23.83 15.40 4.62
C TYR A 325 23.01 16.70 4.60
N GLU A 326 23.36 17.58 5.53
CA GLU A 326 22.67 18.80 5.96
C GLU A 326 22.07 19.65 4.82
N VAL A 327 20.73 19.70 4.80
CA VAL A 327 19.96 20.81 4.21
C VAL A 327 19.06 21.33 5.34
N ASN A 328 19.12 22.64 5.61
CA ASN A 328 18.59 23.31 6.81
C ASN A 328 17.21 22.80 7.29
N ALA A 329 17.21 21.80 8.16
CA ALA A 329 16.02 21.11 8.62
C ALA A 329 15.53 21.68 9.96
N ARG A 330 14.29 22.20 9.98
CA ARG A 330 13.63 22.60 11.24
C ARG A 330 13.23 21.42 12.15
N ASP A 331 13.23 20.19 11.61
CA ASP A 331 13.14 18.93 12.37
C ASP A 331 13.90 17.82 11.62
N PRO A 332 15.00 17.27 12.18
CA PRO A 332 15.77 16.20 11.55
C PRO A 332 15.08 14.83 11.62
N THR A 333 13.96 14.69 12.35
CA THR A 333 13.28 13.40 12.57
C THR A 333 12.17 13.10 11.56
N LYS A 334 11.75 14.08 10.74
CA LYS A 334 10.63 13.96 9.79
C LYS A 334 10.88 14.69 8.46
N PHE A 335 11.15 13.92 7.40
CA PHE A 335 11.37 14.45 6.05
C PHE A 335 10.22 15.32 5.50
N GLN A 336 8.96 15.05 5.87
CA GLN A 336 7.78 15.76 5.36
C GLN A 336 7.56 17.18 5.93
N HIS A 337 8.49 17.70 6.75
CA HIS A 337 8.43 19.07 7.31
C HIS A 337 9.68 19.91 7.03
N GLN A 338 10.53 19.49 6.09
CA GLN A 338 11.80 20.15 5.75
C GLN A 338 11.69 21.18 4.61
N GLY A 339 10.49 21.65 4.26
CA GLY A 339 10.27 22.69 3.25
C GLY A 339 10.34 22.25 1.78
N PHE A 340 10.94 21.10 1.48
CA PHE A 340 11.08 20.59 0.09
C PHE A 340 9.81 20.61 -0.76
N GLY A 341 8.65 20.31 -0.17
CA GLY A 341 7.37 20.33 -0.89
C GLY A 341 6.91 21.74 -1.32
N MET A 342 7.39 22.80 -0.66
CA MET A 342 7.14 24.18 -1.05
C MET A 342 8.13 24.60 -2.15
N LEU A 343 9.43 24.35 -1.95
CA LEU A 343 10.48 24.63 -2.95
C LEU A 343 10.20 23.96 -4.30
N LEU A 344 9.73 22.72 -4.31
CA LEU A 344 9.34 22.00 -5.53
C LEU A 344 8.10 22.57 -6.21
N MET A 345 7.18 23.20 -5.45
CA MET A 345 6.02 23.89 -6.01
C MET A 345 6.41 25.27 -6.56
N GLU A 346 7.23 26.03 -5.84
CA GLU A 346 7.76 27.33 -6.29
C GLU A 346 8.54 27.19 -7.60
N GLU A 347 9.44 26.20 -7.70
CA GLU A 347 10.18 25.93 -8.94
C GLU A 347 9.28 25.41 -10.07
N ALA A 348 8.24 24.62 -9.76
CA ALA A 348 7.27 24.19 -10.77
C ALA A 348 6.38 25.35 -11.27
N GLU A 349 5.99 26.28 -10.40
CA GLU A 349 5.31 27.53 -10.77
C GLU A 349 6.23 28.41 -11.63
N ARG A 350 7.52 28.53 -11.27
CA ARG A 350 8.53 29.25 -12.07
C ARG A 350 8.66 28.68 -13.48
N ILE A 351 8.92 27.38 -13.61
CA ILE A 351 9.06 26.69 -14.90
C ILE A 351 7.77 26.81 -15.74
N ALA A 352 6.60 26.65 -15.12
CA ALA A 352 5.31 26.80 -15.81
C ALA A 352 5.10 28.22 -16.36
N ARG A 353 5.48 29.26 -15.62
CA ARG A 353 5.40 30.66 -16.07
C ARG A 353 6.47 30.99 -17.11
N GLU A 354 7.74 30.80 -16.78
CA GLU A 354 8.89 31.31 -17.54
C GLU A 354 9.26 30.46 -18.76
N GLU A 355 9.21 29.13 -18.64
CA GLU A 355 9.67 28.21 -19.69
C GLU A 355 8.51 27.68 -20.56
N HIS A 356 7.30 27.62 -20.00
CA HIS A 356 6.09 27.14 -20.70
C HIS A 356 5.06 28.23 -21.01
N GLY A 357 5.23 29.47 -20.53
CA GLY A 357 4.30 30.58 -20.81
C GLY A 357 2.86 30.29 -20.40
N SER A 358 2.65 29.56 -19.31
CA SER A 358 1.32 29.09 -18.88
C SER A 358 0.70 30.00 -17.82
N ASP A 359 -0.50 30.51 -18.08
CA ASP A 359 -1.23 31.44 -17.19
C ASP A 359 -1.83 30.77 -15.93
N LYS A 360 -1.85 29.43 -15.89
CA LYS A 360 -2.60 28.65 -14.89
C LYS A 360 -1.93 27.31 -14.62
N MET A 361 -1.77 26.98 -13.33
CA MET A 361 -1.30 25.68 -12.88
C MET A 361 -2.45 24.90 -12.24
N ALA A 362 -2.68 23.68 -12.72
CA ALA A 362 -3.68 22.75 -12.18
C ALA A 362 -2.98 21.52 -11.57
N VAL A 363 -3.36 21.14 -10.35
CA VAL A 363 -2.77 20.05 -9.59
C VAL A 363 -3.85 19.03 -9.23
N ILE A 364 -3.64 17.76 -9.58
CA ILE A 364 -4.45 16.66 -9.04
C ILE A 364 -4.05 16.43 -7.58
N SER A 365 -4.89 16.91 -6.69
CA SER A 365 -4.78 16.62 -5.26
C SER A 365 -5.72 15.48 -4.88
N GLY A 366 -5.16 14.46 -4.20
CA GLY A 366 -5.96 13.55 -3.39
C GLY A 366 -6.85 14.35 -2.41
N VAL A 367 -8.02 13.81 -2.09
CA VAL A 367 -9.07 14.49 -1.32
C VAL A 367 -8.53 15.04 0.00
N GLY A 368 -7.74 14.24 0.72
CA GLY A 368 -7.13 14.65 1.99
C GLY A 368 -5.94 15.61 1.88
N THR A 369 -5.38 15.83 0.69
CA THR A 369 -4.24 16.75 0.47
C THR A 369 -4.66 18.14 -0.01
N ARG A 370 -5.92 18.38 -0.36
CA ARG A 370 -6.43 19.69 -0.84
C ARG A 370 -6.11 20.85 0.11
N ASN A 371 -6.29 20.64 1.41
CA ASN A 371 -5.96 21.61 2.47
C ASN A 371 -4.45 21.96 2.61
N TYR A 372 -3.55 21.27 1.92
CA TYR A 372 -2.15 21.69 1.79
C TYR A 372 -2.01 22.74 0.68
N TYR A 373 -2.52 22.45 -0.52
CA TYR A 373 -2.51 23.37 -1.66
C TYR A 373 -3.29 24.65 -1.37
N ALA A 374 -4.40 24.56 -0.62
CA ALA A 374 -5.15 25.73 -0.16
C ALA A 374 -4.33 26.73 0.69
N LYS A 375 -3.28 26.27 1.38
CA LYS A 375 -2.40 27.15 2.18
C LYS A 375 -1.34 27.88 1.35
N ILE A 376 -1.10 27.45 0.11
CA ILE A 376 -0.13 28.03 -0.83
C ILE A 376 -0.83 28.75 -2.02
N GLY A 377 -2.10 29.11 -1.84
CA GLY A 377 -2.86 29.96 -2.76
C GLY A 377 -3.72 29.25 -3.81
N TYR A 378 -3.79 27.91 -3.80
CA TYR A 378 -4.63 27.18 -4.74
C TYR A 378 -6.08 27.08 -4.26
N HIS A 379 -7.05 27.23 -5.16
CA HIS A 379 -8.47 27.00 -4.90
C HIS A 379 -8.97 25.75 -5.62
N LEU A 380 -10.15 25.22 -5.24
CA LEU A 380 -10.72 24.03 -5.87
C LEU A 380 -11.53 24.43 -7.11
N GLU A 381 -11.18 23.90 -8.28
CA GLU A 381 -11.89 24.08 -9.54
C GLU A 381 -12.16 22.70 -10.17
N GLY A 382 -13.42 22.26 -10.13
CA GLY A 382 -13.78 20.91 -10.53
C GLY A 382 -13.04 19.84 -9.71
N PRO A 383 -12.32 18.89 -10.33
CA PRO A 383 -11.53 17.89 -9.60
C PRO A 383 -10.13 18.40 -9.18
N TYR A 384 -9.66 19.53 -9.72
CA TYR A 384 -8.28 20.01 -9.58
C TYR A 384 -8.14 21.11 -8.52
N MET A 385 -6.96 21.21 -7.91
CA MET A 385 -6.53 22.42 -7.20
C MET A 385 -5.86 23.34 -8.21
N VAL A 386 -6.34 24.56 -8.37
CA VAL A 386 -5.92 25.53 -9.38
C VAL A 386 -5.32 26.78 -8.73
N LYS A 387 -4.26 27.32 -9.34
CA LYS A 387 -3.71 28.64 -9.07
C LYS A 387 -3.46 29.34 -10.41
N LEU A 388 -3.86 30.60 -10.50
CA LEU A 388 -3.47 31.46 -11.62
C LEU A 388 -2.01 31.86 -11.41
N LEU A 389 -1.20 31.66 -12.44
CA LEU A 389 0.17 32.14 -12.48
C LEU A 389 0.09 33.54 -13.08
N GLU A 390 -0.28 34.52 -12.24
CA GLU A 390 -0.20 35.92 -12.65
C GLU A 390 1.20 36.17 -13.22
N GLY A 391 1.24 36.65 -14.45
CA GLY A 391 2.38 37.37 -14.96
C GLY A 391 2.38 38.74 -14.31
N ASP A 392 3.55 39.25 -13.97
CA ASP A 392 3.72 40.64 -13.55
C ASP A 392 3.45 41.56 -14.76
N ALA A 393 2.17 41.79 -15.02
CA ALA A 393 1.71 42.93 -15.79
C ALA A 393 1.90 44.16 -14.89
N GLU A 394 3.12 44.72 -14.91
CA GLU A 394 3.37 46.04 -14.34
C GLU A 394 2.36 47.04 -14.96
N PRO A 395 1.73 47.90 -14.13
CA PRO A 395 0.66 48.80 -14.57
C PRO A 395 1.12 50.02 -15.39
#